data_AF-A0A5W5X7M8-F1
#
_entry.id   AF-A0A5W5X7M8-F1
#
_cell.length_a   1.000
_cell.length_b   1.000
_cell.length_c   1.000
_cell.angle_alpha   90.00
_cell.angle_beta   90.00
_cell.angle_gamma   90.00
#
_symmetry.space_group_name_H-M   'P 1'
#
loop_
_entity.id
_entity.type
_entity.pdbx_description
1 polymer ?
#
loop_
_entity_poly.entity_id
_entity_poly.type
_entity_poly.pdbx_seq_one_letter_code
_entity_poly.pdbx_strand_id
1 'polypeptide(L)' 'ENYTRCGVALKLDLVANPGQLELDRHAARSAAWFFVTRGCLKYSGDLVRVTQIINGGQNGIGDRRERFEKAKSVLV' A
#
# COMPACT_ATOMS: atom_id res chain seq x y z
N GLU A 1 -7.52 -1.39 14.41
CA GLU A 1 -8.31 -1.93 13.29
C GLU A 1 -7.46 -2.49 12.14
N ASN A 2 -6.51 -1.73 11.57
CA ASN A 2 -5.72 -2.18 10.41
C ASN A 2 -4.96 -3.49 10.65
N TYR A 3 -4.25 -3.62 11.77
CA TYR A 3 -3.52 -4.84 12.14
C TYR A 3 -4.46 -6.05 12.24
N THR A 4 -5.63 -5.89 12.86
CA THR A 4 -6.65 -6.94 12.96
C THR A 4 -7.15 -7.39 11.58
N ARG A 5 -7.57 -6.45 10.71
CA ARG A 5 -8.14 -6.76 9.40
C ARG A 5 -7.09 -7.33 8.43
N CYS A 6 -5.88 -6.77 8.45
CA CYS A 6 -4.75 -7.27 7.68
C CYS A 6 -4.36 -8.68 8.17
N GLY A 7 -4.28 -8.88 9.49
CA GLY A 7 -3.93 -10.15 10.10
C GLY A 7 -4.89 -11.27 9.71
N VAL A 8 -6.20 -11.01 9.76
CA VAL A 8 -7.22 -11.95 9.28
C VAL A 8 -7.03 -12.28 7.80
N ALA A 9 -6.83 -11.27 6.96
CA ALA A 9 -6.66 -11.48 5.51
C ALA A 9 -5.38 -12.25 5.16
N LEU A 10 -4.30 -12.04 5.92
CA LEU A 10 -3.00 -12.67 5.68
C LEU A 10 -2.77 -13.97 6.45
N LYS A 11 -3.71 -14.33 7.35
CA LYS A 11 -3.60 -15.43 8.32
C LYS A 11 -2.40 -15.27 9.25
N LEU A 12 -2.26 -14.07 9.81
CA LEU A 12 -1.19 -13.66 10.74
C LEU A 12 -1.81 -13.06 12.00
N ASP A 13 -1.25 -13.36 13.17
CA ASP A 13 -1.62 -12.66 14.41
C ASP A 13 -0.80 -11.37 14.56
N LEU A 14 -1.20 -10.37 13.78
CA LEU A 14 -0.53 -9.08 13.75
C LEU A 14 -0.89 -8.19 14.97
N VAL A 15 -1.97 -8.52 15.70
CA VAL A 15 -2.34 -7.76 16.90
C VAL A 15 -1.38 -8.10 18.04
N ALA A 16 -1.12 -9.39 18.26
CA ALA A 16 -0.16 -9.81 19.28
C ALA A 16 1.29 -9.65 18.81
N ASN A 17 1.57 -9.80 17.50
CA ASN A 17 2.92 -9.79 16.95
C ASN A 17 3.06 -8.79 15.79
N PRO A 18 2.94 -7.48 16.03
CA PRO A 18 3.00 -6.47 14.97
C PRO A 18 4.34 -6.45 14.21
N GLY A 19 5.45 -6.81 14.89
CA GLY A 19 6.78 -6.92 14.29
C GLY A 19 6.88 -7.93 13.16
N GLN A 20 5.89 -8.83 12.99
CA GLN A 20 5.81 -9.67 11.79
C GLN A 20 5.77 -8.85 10.50
N LEU A 21 5.23 -7.62 10.52
CA LEU A 21 5.21 -6.73 9.35
C LEU A 21 6.58 -6.14 8.99
N GLU A 22 7.60 -6.33 9.82
CA GLU A 22 8.99 -5.95 9.51
C GLU A 22 9.69 -7.04 8.68
N LEU A 23 9.12 -8.26 8.61
CA LEU A 23 9.62 -9.32 7.74
C LEU A 23 9.21 -9.06 6.28
N ASP A 24 10.17 -9.07 5.36
CA ASP A 24 10.00 -8.74 3.93
C ASP A 24 8.73 -9.31 3.32
N ARG A 25 8.48 -10.61 3.52
CA ARG A 25 7.33 -11.31 2.95
C ARG A 25 6.00 -10.77 3.48
N HIS A 26 5.93 -10.40 4.74
CA HIS A 26 4.71 -9.90 5.37
C HIS A 26 4.52 -8.40 5.12
N ALA A 27 5.62 -7.64 5.07
CA ALA A 27 5.63 -6.25 4.62
C ALA A 27 5.01 -6.12 3.22
N ALA A 28 5.53 -6.87 2.25
CA ALA A 28 5.02 -6.83 0.86
C ALA A 28 3.54 -7.24 0.77
N ARG A 29 3.15 -8.31 1.46
CA ARG A 29 1.75 -8.79 1.46
C ARG A 29 0.79 -7.79 2.10
N SER A 30 1.19 -7.14 3.19
CA SER A 30 0.34 -6.15 3.87
C SER A 30 0.18 -4.88 3.03
N ALA A 31 1.24 -4.41 2.35
CA ALA A 31 1.17 -3.30 1.41
C ALA A 31 0.23 -3.62 0.23
N ALA A 32 0.35 -4.81 -0.37
CA ALA A 32 -0.54 -5.25 -1.44
C ALA A 32 -2.00 -5.35 -0.98
N TRP A 33 -2.23 -5.94 0.20
CA TRP A 33 -3.56 -6.01 0.82
C TRP A 33 -4.17 -4.62 1.02
N PHE A 34 -3.40 -3.67 1.55
CA PHE A 34 -3.88 -2.30 1.73
C PHE A 34 -4.25 -1.67 0.40
N PHE A 35 -3.38 -1.77 -0.61
CA PHE A 35 -3.60 -1.18 -1.93
C PHE A 35 -4.90 -1.68 -2.59
N VAL A 36 -5.17 -2.99 -2.49
CA VAL A 36 -6.40 -3.61 -3.02
C VAL A 36 -7.62 -3.20 -2.19
N THR A 37 -7.58 -3.40 -0.87
CA THR A 37 -8.77 -3.24 -0.01
C THR A 37 -9.18 -1.79 0.21
N ARG A 38 -8.26 -0.83 0.05
CA ARG A 38 -8.56 0.61 0.07
C ARG A 38 -9.00 1.15 -1.29
N GLY A 39 -9.01 0.30 -2.32
CA GLY A 39 -9.57 0.62 -3.64
C GLY A 39 -8.63 1.38 -4.56
N CYS A 40 -7.32 1.36 -4.36
CA CYS A 40 -6.37 2.07 -5.22
C CYS A 40 -6.46 1.60 -6.69
N LEU A 41 -6.73 0.31 -6.92
CA LEU A 41 -6.92 -0.26 -8.26
C LEU A 41 -8.13 0.31 -9.03
N LYS A 42 -9.07 0.98 -8.36
CA LYS A 42 -10.18 1.67 -9.01
C LYS A 42 -9.76 3.01 -9.65
N TYR A 43 -8.55 3.47 -9.34
CA TYR A 43 -8.01 4.77 -9.75
C TYR A 43 -6.65 4.59 -10.43
N SER A 44 -6.50 3.53 -11.22
CA SER A 44 -5.27 3.23 -11.97
C SER A 44 -4.81 4.42 -12.80
N GLY A 45 -3.56 4.86 -12.59
CA GLY A 45 -2.99 6.04 -13.26
C GLY A 45 -3.30 7.39 -12.59
N ASP A 46 -4.29 7.47 -11.71
CA ASP A 46 -4.58 8.69 -10.94
C ASP A 46 -3.73 8.75 -9.67
N LEU A 47 -2.51 9.27 -9.84
CA LEU A 47 -1.53 9.39 -8.76
C LEU A 47 -2.02 10.27 -7.59
N VAL A 48 -2.79 11.32 -7.87
CA VAL A 48 -3.28 12.26 -6.85
C VAL A 48 -4.29 11.54 -5.96
N ARG A 49 -5.24 10.82 -6.57
CA ARG A 49 -6.25 10.05 -5.84
C ARG A 49 -5.64 8.89 -5.06
N VAL A 50 -4.74 8.13 -5.67
CA VAL A 50 -4.04 7.02 -5.00
C VAL A 50 -3.19 7.53 -3.83
N THR A 51 -2.50 8.66 -3.98
CA THR A 51 -1.73 9.29 -2.90
C THR A 51 -2.64 9.72 -1.74
N GLN A 52 -3.80 10.31 -2.04
CA GLN A 52 -4.80 10.67 -1.04
C GLN A 52 -5.30 9.44 -0.26
N ILE A 53 -5.54 8.31 -0.94
CA ILE A 53 -6.01 7.07 -0.30
C ILE A 53 -4.96 6.52 0.67
N ILE A 54 -3.68 6.53 0.26
CA ILE A 54 -2.58 5.96 1.06
C ILE A 54 -2.23 6.86 2.23
N ASN A 55 -2.18 8.18 2.02
CA ASN A 55 -1.57 9.12 2.96
C ASN A 55 -2.58 10.05 3.65
N GLY A 56 -3.85 10.04 3.24
CA GLY A 56 -4.85 11.00 3.74
C GLY A 56 -4.59 12.45 3.32
N GLY A 57 -3.65 12.69 2.40
CA GLY A 57 -3.23 14.00 1.91
C GLY A 57 -2.28 13.85 0.73
N GLN A 58 -1.65 14.95 0.31
CA GLN A 58 -0.72 14.98 -0.85
C GLN A 58 0.77 15.05 -0.45
N ASN A 59 1.11 14.68 0.80
CA ASN A 59 2.50 14.78 1.26
C ASN A 59 3.42 13.88 0.41
N GLY A 60 4.47 14.48 -0.13
CA GLY A 60 5.47 13.81 -0.98
C GLY A 60 4.99 13.52 -2.41
N ILE A 61 3.94 14.16 -2.93
CA ILE A 61 3.40 13.87 -4.27
C ILE A 61 4.42 14.02 -5.40
N GLY A 62 5.42 14.90 -5.25
CA GLY A 62 6.53 15.05 -6.21
C GLY A 62 7.36 13.77 -6.34
N ASP A 63 7.96 13.28 -5.24
CA ASP A 63 8.74 12.03 -5.22
C ASP A 63 7.91 10.82 -5.66
N ARG A 64 6.63 10.76 -5.25
CA ARG A 64 5.71 9.70 -5.70
C ARG A 64 5.52 9.70 -7.22
N ARG A 65 5.46 10.90 -7.83
CA ARG A 65 5.33 11.04 -9.29
C ARG A 65 6.56 10.56 -10.02
N GLU A 66 7.74 10.97 -9.57
CA GLU A 66 9.01 10.54 -10.18
C GLU A 66 9.14 9.01 -10.18
N ARG A 67 8.83 8.35 -9.05
CA ARG A 67 8.85 6.89 -8.95
C ARG A 67 7.79 6.22 -9.83
N PHE A 68 6.58 6.78 -9.85
CA PHE A 68 5.49 6.22 -10.64
C PHE A 68 5.79 6.29 -12.14
N GLU A 69 6.23 7.43 -12.66
CA GLU A 69 6.55 7.57 -14.09
C GLU A 69 7.73 6.68 -14.49
N LYS A 70 8.77 6.59 -13.64
CA LYS A 70 9.90 5.66 -13.87
C LYS A 70 9.46 4.19 -13.89
N ALA A 71 8.57 3.78 -12.99
CA ALA A 71 8.04 2.43 -12.99
C ALA A 71 7.14 2.16 -14.21
N LYS A 72 6.31 3.14 -14.58
CA LYS A 72 5.43 3.05 -15.73
C LYS A 72 6.23 2.89 -17.02
N SER A 73 7.32 3.66 -17.19
CA SER A 73 8.13 3.63 -18.41
C SER A 73 8.80 2.29 -18.73
N VAL A 74 8.84 1.34 -17.79
CA VAL A 74 9.45 0.01 -17.98
C VAL A 74 8.45 -1.14 -17.93
N LEU A 75 7.18 -0.87 -17.58
CA LEU A 75 6.11 -1.87 -17.47
C LEU A 75 5.00 -1.69 -18.52
N VAL A 76 5.07 -0.63 -19.34
CA VAL A 76 4.21 -0.39 -20.51
C VAL A 76 4.83 -0.89 -21.80
#